data_AF-A0A916HBL5-F1
#
_entry.id   AF-A0A916HBL5-F1
#
_cell.length_a   1.000
_cell.length_b   1.000
_cell.length_c   1.000
_cell.angle_alpha   90.00
_cell.angle_beta   90.00
_cell.angle_gamma   90.00
#
_symmetry.space_group_name_H-M   'P 1'
#
loop_
_entity.id
_entity.type
_entity.pdbx_description
1 polymer ?
#
loop_
_entity_poly.entity_id
_entity_poly.type
_entity_poly.pdbx_seq_one_letter_code
_entity_poly.pdbx_strand_id
1 'polypeptide(L)'
;MKPVNIKEIQDKSRTLGVRLFDPARPGDPYTAVVESTTNPAFNQVVTLRFSKNGDIRARCTCTWARFGGVACAHVLAALNRLAERKGRTLSFWLTPEDAGRQKHRLLRLVGDDGYIFVTSRREGHPAPAVMKSAHQE
;
A
#
# COMPACT_ATOMS: atom_id res chain seq x y z
N MET A 1 7.15 -12.37 10.63
CA MET A 1 8.49 -11.94 10.22
C MET A 1 8.49 -10.51 9.66
N LYS A 2 9.47 -9.66 10.01
CA LYS A 2 9.69 -8.35 9.36
C LYS A 2 10.62 -8.51 8.13
N PRO A 3 10.44 -7.73 7.06
CA PRO A 3 11.36 -7.76 5.95
C PRO A 3 12.70 -7.11 6.32
N VAL A 4 13.79 -7.60 5.74
CA VAL A 4 15.13 -7.03 5.93
C VAL A 4 15.39 -5.82 5.01
N ASN A 5 14.93 -5.89 3.75
CA ASN A 5 15.16 -4.85 2.75
C ASN A 5 13.87 -4.13 2.37
N ILE A 6 13.29 -3.35 3.29
CA ILE A 6 11.97 -2.72 3.06
C ILE A 6 11.95 -1.78 1.83
N LYS A 7 13.08 -1.14 1.51
CA LYS A 7 13.16 -0.20 0.38
C LYS A 7 13.15 -0.92 -0.96
N GLU A 8 13.88 -2.02 -1.10
CA GLU A 8 13.82 -2.86 -2.30
C GLU A 8 12.40 -3.42 -2.53
N ILE A 9 11.73 -3.86 -1.44
CA ILE A 9 10.35 -4.33 -1.51
C ILE A 9 9.41 -3.20 -1.92
N GLN A 10 9.60 -2.00 -1.37
CA GLN A 10 8.85 -0.81 -1.74
C GLN A 10 9.03 -0.48 -3.22
N ASP A 11 10.25 -0.52 -3.74
CA ASP A 11 10.52 -0.24 -5.16
C ASP A 11 9.88 -1.29 -6.06
N LYS A 12 10.00 -2.58 -5.74
CA LYS A 12 9.29 -3.66 -6.45
C LYS A 12 7.78 -3.51 -6.41
N SER A 13 7.22 -2.99 -5.31
CA SER A 13 5.76 -2.82 -5.19
C SER A 13 5.18 -1.79 -6.15
N ARG A 14 5.99 -0.81 -6.60
CA ARG A 14 5.52 0.27 -7.49
C ARG A 14 5.21 -0.21 -8.90
N THR A 15 5.74 -1.36 -9.31
CA THR A 15 5.54 -1.91 -10.65
C THR A 15 4.41 -2.92 -10.72
N LEU A 16 3.72 -3.21 -9.61
CA LEU A 16 2.66 -4.22 -9.59
C LEU A 16 1.32 -3.65 -10.04
N GLY A 17 0.62 -4.38 -10.90
CA GLY A 17 -0.77 -4.10 -11.22
C GLY A 17 -1.66 -4.33 -10.00
N VAL A 18 -2.50 -3.34 -9.67
CA VAL A 18 -3.42 -3.38 -8.52
C VAL A 18 -4.82 -2.99 -8.96
N ARG A 19 -5.77 -3.88 -8.69
CA ARG A 19 -7.22 -3.58 -8.75
C ARG A 19 -7.78 -3.47 -7.35
N LEU A 20 -8.31 -2.30 -7.00
CA LEU A 20 -8.93 -2.05 -5.70
C LEU A 20 -10.45 -2.21 -5.79
N PHE A 21 -11.01 -2.76 -4.73
CA PHE A 21 -12.44 -2.92 -4.50
C PHE A 21 -12.80 -2.20 -3.22
N ASP A 22 -13.79 -1.30 -3.32
CA ASP A 22 -14.29 -0.57 -2.17
C ASP A 22 -15.04 -1.51 -1.22
N PRO A 23 -15.01 -1.25 0.10
CA PRO A 23 -15.72 -2.07 1.06
C PRO A 23 -17.23 -2.04 0.80
N ALA A 24 -17.90 -3.19 0.95
CA ALA A 24 -19.35 -3.28 0.76
C ALA A 24 -20.13 -2.46 1.81
N ARG A 25 -19.61 -2.37 3.03
CA ARG A 25 -20.18 -1.58 4.13
C ARG A 25 -19.12 -0.74 4.84
N PRO A 26 -19.50 0.37 5.49
CA PRO A 26 -18.59 1.10 6.37
C PRO A 26 -18.01 0.18 7.46
N GLY A 27 -16.68 0.12 7.55
CA GLY A 27 -15.96 -0.72 8.51
C GLY A 27 -15.48 -2.07 7.94
N ASP A 28 -15.95 -2.47 6.77
CA ASP A 28 -15.41 -3.61 6.03
C ASP A 28 -14.00 -3.31 5.50
N PRO A 29 -13.17 -4.34 5.30
CA PRO A 29 -11.84 -4.16 4.74
C PRO A 29 -11.92 -3.74 3.27
N TYR A 30 -10.98 -2.90 2.85
CA TYR A 30 -10.69 -2.77 1.43
C TYR A 30 -10.11 -4.08 0.93
N THR A 31 -10.47 -4.47 -0.28
CA THR A 31 -9.89 -5.65 -0.92
C THR A 31 -9.14 -5.21 -2.17
N ALA A 32 -7.97 -5.79 -2.40
CA ALA A 32 -7.18 -5.57 -3.58
C ALA A 32 -6.82 -6.92 -4.21
N VAL A 33 -6.85 -6.97 -5.53
CA VAL A 33 -6.25 -8.05 -6.31
C VAL A 33 -4.97 -7.48 -6.90
N VAL A 34 -3.83 -8.08 -6.55
CA VAL A 34 -2.50 -7.63 -6.96
C VAL A 34 -1.86 -8.69 -7.82
N GLU A 35 -1.32 -8.28 -8.97
CA GLU A 35 -0.61 -9.18 -9.87
C GLU A 35 0.66 -9.73 -9.19
N SER A 36 0.93 -11.02 -9.41
CA SER A 36 2.17 -11.64 -8.92
C SER A 36 3.33 -11.33 -9.86
N THR A 37 4.47 -10.97 -9.29
CA THR A 37 5.72 -10.80 -10.06
C THR A 37 6.29 -12.10 -10.60
N THR A 38 5.99 -13.23 -9.95
CA THR A 38 6.59 -14.53 -10.30
C THR A 38 5.73 -15.35 -11.24
N ASN A 39 4.43 -15.10 -11.30
CA ASN A 39 3.54 -15.74 -12.26
C ASN A 39 2.29 -14.87 -12.48
N PRO A 40 2.20 -14.15 -13.61
CA PRO A 40 1.08 -13.27 -13.93
C PRO A 40 -0.29 -13.97 -13.95
N ALA A 41 -0.33 -15.30 -14.14
CA ALA A 41 -1.57 -16.08 -14.11
C ALA A 41 -2.15 -16.22 -12.69
N PHE A 42 -1.38 -15.93 -11.64
CA PHE A 42 -1.82 -15.99 -10.25
C PHE A 42 -1.83 -14.61 -9.62
N ASN A 43 -3.02 -14.14 -9.26
CA ASN A 43 -3.16 -12.93 -8.49
C ASN A 43 -3.12 -13.22 -6.98
N GLN A 44 -2.62 -12.26 -6.21
CA GLN A 44 -2.67 -12.27 -4.76
C GLN A 44 -3.80 -11.38 -4.26
N VAL A 45 -4.60 -11.91 -3.33
CA VAL A 45 -5.67 -11.14 -2.70
C VAL A 45 -5.11 -10.51 -1.44
N VAL A 46 -5.27 -9.20 -1.33
CA VAL A 46 -4.88 -8.38 -0.18
C VAL A 46 -6.12 -7.77 0.45
N THR A 47 -6.25 -7.87 1.77
CA THR A 47 -7.28 -7.13 2.52
C THR A 47 -6.62 -6.12 3.45
N LEU A 48 -7.21 -4.93 3.55
CA LEU A 48 -6.68 -3.80 4.33
C LEU A 48 -7.77 -3.27 5.28
N ARG A 49 -7.46 -3.21 6.58
CA ARG A 49 -8.28 -2.57 7.61
C ARG A 49 -7.53 -1.42 8.25
N PHE A 50 -8.24 -0.32 8.48
CA PHE A 50 -7.70 0.88 9.11
C PHE A 50 -8.36 1.08 10.48
N SER A 51 -7.53 1.21 11.51
CA SER A 51 -7.97 1.57 12.86
C SER A 51 -7.98 3.09 13.02
N LYS A 52 -8.80 3.61 13.93
CA LYS A 52 -8.82 5.02 14.33
C LYS A 52 -7.46 5.47 14.92
N ASN A 53 -6.69 4.54 15.49
CA ASN A 53 -5.41 4.82 16.13
C ASN A 53 -4.23 4.92 15.14
N GLY A 54 -4.48 4.86 13.83
CA GLY A 54 -3.43 4.92 12.81
C GLY A 54 -2.75 3.58 12.51
N ASP A 55 -3.25 2.48 13.08
CA ASP A 55 -2.82 1.13 12.74
C ASP A 55 -3.53 0.64 11.47
N ILE A 56 -2.76 0.02 10.59
CA ILE A 56 -3.18 -0.62 9.36
C ILE A 56 -2.96 -2.11 9.56
N ARG A 57 -4.01 -2.90 9.49
CA ARG A 57 -3.89 -4.37 9.44
C ARG A 57 -4.05 -4.83 8.00
N ALA A 58 -3.11 -5.62 7.53
CA ALA A 58 -3.15 -6.17 6.18
C ALA A 58 -3.01 -7.68 6.23
N ARG A 59 -3.75 -8.37 5.35
CA ARG A 59 -3.56 -9.79 5.07
C ARG A 59 -3.34 -9.97 3.59
N CYS A 60 -2.42 -10.85 3.22
CA CYS A 60 -2.15 -11.22 1.83
C CYS A 60 -2.16 -12.74 1.71
N THR A 61 -2.57 -13.25 0.54
CA THR A 61 -2.55 -14.69 0.25
C THR A 61 -1.17 -15.23 -0.14
N CYS A 62 -0.17 -14.37 -0.31
CA CYS A 62 1.16 -14.80 -0.74
C CYS A 62 1.88 -15.59 0.37
N THR A 63 2.83 -16.43 -0.03
CA THR A 63 3.59 -17.30 0.87
C THR A 63 4.25 -16.55 2.03
N TRP A 64 4.85 -15.38 1.78
CA TRP A 64 5.41 -14.53 2.84
C TRP A 64 4.40 -14.22 3.94
N ALA A 65 3.20 -13.77 3.56
CA ALA A 65 2.16 -13.43 4.52
C ALA A 65 1.54 -14.67 5.18
N ARG A 66 1.47 -15.81 4.47
CA ARG A 66 1.03 -17.09 5.04
C ARG A 66 1.94 -17.58 6.17
N PHE A 67 3.21 -17.21 6.16
CA PHE A 67 4.17 -17.50 7.23
C PHE A 67 4.36 -16.32 8.19
N GLY A 68 3.33 -15.51 8.43
CA GLY A 68 3.34 -14.42 9.41
C GLY A 68 4.14 -13.18 8.99
N GLY A 69 4.56 -13.12 7.72
CA GLY A 69 5.31 -11.99 7.18
C GLY A 69 4.47 -10.72 7.04
N VAL A 70 4.96 -9.60 7.57
CA VAL A 70 4.37 -8.27 7.35
C VAL A 70 4.99 -7.60 6.12
N ALA A 71 4.27 -6.70 5.46
CA ALA A 71 4.82 -5.82 4.43
C ALA A 71 5.43 -6.49 3.19
N CYS A 72 4.79 -7.53 2.64
CA CYS A 72 5.16 -8.02 1.31
C CYS A 72 4.89 -6.97 0.23
N ALA A 73 5.53 -7.12 -0.94
CA ALA A 73 5.36 -6.21 -2.08
C ALA A 73 3.89 -5.99 -2.45
N HIS A 74 3.06 -7.05 -2.41
CA HIS A 74 1.62 -6.94 -2.72
C HIS A 74 0.87 -6.02 -1.74
N VAL A 75 1.18 -6.12 -0.43
CA VAL A 75 0.56 -5.24 0.58
C VAL A 75 0.99 -3.80 0.36
N LEU A 76 2.26 -3.56 0.06
CA LEU A 76 2.76 -2.20 -0.19
C LEU A 76 2.13 -1.60 -1.44
N ALA A 77 2.00 -2.39 -2.51
CA ALA A 77 1.34 -1.99 -3.75
C ALA A 77 -0.13 -1.61 -3.52
N ALA A 78 -0.87 -2.46 -2.81
CA ALA A 78 -2.26 -2.19 -2.45
C ALA A 78 -2.42 -0.90 -1.63
N LEU A 79 -1.53 -0.67 -0.66
CA LEU A 79 -1.53 0.55 0.15
C LEU A 79 -1.19 1.79 -0.66
N ASN A 80 -0.18 1.72 -1.53
CA ASN A 80 0.18 2.82 -2.42
C ASN A 80 -1.00 3.18 -3.32
N ARG A 81 -1.60 2.20 -3.99
CA ARG A 81 -2.76 2.44 -4.87
C ARG A 81 -3.93 3.07 -4.14
N LEU A 82 -4.19 2.66 -2.89
CA LEU A 82 -5.26 3.24 -2.09
C LEU A 82 -4.93 4.67 -1.62
N ALA A 83 -3.66 4.97 -1.35
CA ALA A 83 -3.21 6.30 -1.00
C ALA A 83 -3.24 7.26 -2.21
N GLU A 84 -2.84 6.79 -3.39
CA GLU A 84 -2.92 7.53 -4.66
C GLU A 84 -4.35 7.97 -4.96
N ARG A 85 -5.35 7.08 -4.81
CA ARG A 85 -6.78 7.43 -4.92
C ARG A 85 -7.20 8.57 -3.98
N LYS A 86 -6.43 8.82 -2.93
CA LYS A 86 -6.66 9.86 -1.91
C LYS A 86 -5.67 11.04 -2.04
N GLY A 87 -4.93 11.14 -3.15
CA GLY A 87 -3.95 12.19 -3.40
C GLY A 87 -2.78 12.17 -2.40
N ARG A 88 -2.30 10.97 -2.06
CA ARG A 88 -1.25 10.76 -1.06
C ARG A 88 -0.19 9.80 -1.57
N THR A 89 1.05 10.08 -1.21
CA THR A 89 2.18 9.15 -1.36
C THR A 89 2.52 8.51 -0.02
N LEU A 90 2.85 7.23 -0.02
CA LEU A 90 3.35 6.51 1.16
C LEU A 90 4.84 6.18 1.02
N SER A 91 5.52 6.13 2.16
CA SER A 91 6.87 5.57 2.32
C SER A 91 6.91 4.65 3.53
N PHE A 92 7.70 3.58 3.45
CA PHE A 92 7.74 2.50 4.42
C PHE A 92 9.11 2.41 5.11
N TRP A 93 9.14 2.13 6.41
CA TRP A 93 10.34 2.19 7.25
C TRP A 93 10.34 1.06 8.29
N LEU A 94 11.51 0.50 8.59
CA LEU A 94 11.64 -0.56 9.62
C LEU A 94 11.70 0.01 11.05
N THR A 95 12.19 1.25 11.19
CA THR A 95 12.45 1.91 12.47
C THR A 95 11.57 3.16 12.63
N PRO A 96 11.18 3.52 13.87
CA PRO A 96 10.47 4.76 14.12
C PRO A 96 11.35 5.98 13.88
N GLU A 97 12.67 5.88 14.10
CA GLU A 97 13.61 6.99 13.94
C GLU A 97 13.69 7.45 12.49
N ASP A 98 13.84 6.52 11.54
CA ASP A 98 13.91 6.86 10.11
C ASP A 98 12.58 7.42 9.58
N ALA A 99 11.46 6.89 10.09
CA ALA A 99 10.14 7.39 9.78
C ALA A 99 9.90 8.80 10.35
N GLY A 100 10.34 9.04 11.59
CA GLY A 100 10.16 10.32 12.30
C GLY A 100 10.90 11.47 11.63
N ARG A 101 12.06 11.20 11.02
CA ARG A 101 12.83 12.19 10.24
C ARG A 101 12.05 12.80 9.08
N GLN A 102 11.02 12.12 8.57
CA GLN A 102 10.22 12.59 7.43
C GLN A 102 9.24 13.71 7.80
N LYS A 103 8.97 13.96 9.09
CA LYS A 103 8.03 15.00 9.57
C LYS A 103 6.65 14.94 8.87
N HIS A 104 6.17 13.74 8.62
CA HIS A 104 4.89 13.46 7.98
C HIS A 104 3.98 12.65 8.91
N ARG A 105 2.71 12.49 8.53
CA ARG A 105 1.78 11.66 9.31
C ARG A 105 2.33 10.24 9.42
N LEU A 106 2.52 9.77 10.65
CA LEU A 106 3.01 8.44 10.96
C LEU A 106 1.85 7.47 11.19
N LEU A 107 1.94 6.29 10.59
CA LEU A 107 1.03 5.16 10.70
C LEU A 107 1.85 3.90 10.94
N ARG A 108 1.20 2.82 11.37
CA ARG A 108 1.86 1.51 11.54
C ARG A 108 1.18 0.45 10.72
N LEU A 109 1.93 -0.30 9.93
CA LEU A 109 1.44 -1.51 9.28
C LEU A 109 1.74 -2.69 10.20
N VAL A 110 0.68 -3.28 10.74
CA VAL A 110 0.71 -4.38 11.69
C VAL A 110 0.36 -5.68 10.97
N GLY A 111 1.23 -6.67 11.12
CA GLY A 111 0.98 -8.07 10.78
C GLY A 111 1.06 -8.93 12.04
N ASP A 112 0.97 -10.24 11.86
CA ASP A 112 0.88 -11.19 12.98
C ASP A 112 2.16 -11.22 13.83
N ASP A 113 3.33 -11.14 13.19
CA ASP A 113 4.64 -11.23 13.84
C ASP A 113 5.39 -9.89 13.88
N GLY A 114 4.65 -8.77 13.95
CA GLY A 114 5.24 -7.45 14.16
C GLY A 114 4.71 -6.37 13.22
N TYR A 115 5.45 -5.26 13.18
CA TYR A 115 4.99 -4.06 12.48
C TYR A 115 6.14 -3.29 11.82
N ILE A 116 5.77 -2.51 10.82
CA ILE A 116 6.63 -1.49 10.20
C ILE A 116 5.94 -0.13 10.26
N PHE A 117 6.70 0.94 10.00
CA PHE A 117 6.20 2.30 10.01
C PHE A 117 5.88 2.78 8.59
N VAL A 118 4.82 3.57 8.49
CA VAL A 118 4.36 4.15 7.22
C VAL A 118 4.22 5.66 7.41
N THR A 119 4.91 6.42 6.58
CA THR A 119 4.74 7.87 6.52
C THR A 119 3.86 8.22 5.33
N SER A 120 2.87 9.08 5.54
CA SER A 120 1.97 9.56 4.48
C SER A 120 2.13 11.07 4.28
N ARG A 121 2.47 11.46 3.05
CA ARG A 121 2.45 12.87 2.62
C ARG A 121 1.29 13.11 1.66
N ARG A 122 0.75 14.32 1.67
CA ARG A 122 -0.17 14.76 0.60
C ARG A 122 0.67 15.04 -0.63
N GLU A 123 0.19 14.63 -1.78
CA GLU A 123 0.75 15.14 -3.03
C GLU A 123 0.28 16.59 -3.15
N GLY A 124 1.22 17.52 -3.37
CA GLY A 124 0.86 18.83 -3.88
C GLY A 124 0.11 18.61 -5.19
N HIS A 125 -1.06 19.23 -5.36
CA HIS A 125 -1.89 19.05 -6.55
C HIS A 125 -1.02 19.05 -7.83
N PRO A 126 -1.03 18.00 -8.67
CA PRO A 126 -0.87 18.26 -10.08
C PRO A 126 -2.11 19.06 -10.51
N ALA A 127 -1.90 20.17 -11.23
CA ALA A 127 -2.99 20.87 -11.90
C ALA A 127 -3.84 19.86 -12.68
N PRO A 128 -5.18 20.02 -12.75
CA PRO A 128 -6.01 19.11 -13.52
C PRO A 128 -5.44 19.00 -14.93
N ALA A 129 -5.18 17.78 -15.37
CA ALA A 129 -4.81 17.52 -16.75
C ALA A 129 -5.92 18.07 -17.63
N VAL A 130 -5.65 19.19 -18.31
CA VAL A 130 -6.55 19.75 -19.31
C VAL A 130 -6.70 18.67 -20.38
N MET A 131 -7.84 17.97 -20.37
CA MET A 131 -8.29 17.19 -21.51
C MET A 131 -8.36 18.17 -22.68
N LYS A 132 -7.39 18.09 -23.59
CA LYS A 132 -7.51 18.75 -24.88
C LYS A 132 -8.67 18.08 -25.59
N SER A 133 -9.82 18.76 -25.59
CA SER A 133 -10.96 18.43 -26.45
C SER A 133 -10.44 18.40 -27.88
N ALA A 134 -10.44 17.21 -28.49
CA ALA A 134 -10.25 17.08 -29.91
C ALA A 134 -11.49 17.67 -30.60
N HIS A 135 -11.38 18.91 -31.08
CA HIS A 135 -12.12 19.35 -32.25
C HIS A 135 -11.24 19.05 -33.47
N GLN A 136 -11.73 18.17 -34.33
CA GLN A 136 -11.41 18.19 -35.74
C GLN A 136 -12.73 18.23 -36.49
N GLU A 137 -12.77 19.19 -37.40
CA GLU A 137 -13.82 19.54 -38.35
C GLU A 137 -14.02 18.46 -39.42
#